data_AF-A0A968W6H4-F1
#
_entry.id   AF-A0A968W6H4-F1
#
_cell.length_a   1.000
_cell.length_b   1.000
_cell.length_c   1.000
_cell.angle_alpha   90.00
_cell.angle_beta   90.00
_cell.angle_gamma   90.00
#
_symmetry.space_group_name_H-M   'P 1'
#
loop_
_entity.id
_entity.type
_entity.pdbx_description
1 polymer ?
#
loop_
_entity_poly.entity_id
_entity_poly.type
_entity_poly.pdbx_seq_one_letter_code
_entity_poly.pdbx_strand_id
1 'polypeptide(L)'
;MKYLNPLIMGAFAVNVASFAVVGGLQISRNVTSTTSITARQSAVLNIAKHVLSDSCWEYQADNRLKIGDPIITKSSGKLPTGCVYSPQTKQFIEVGYLSGELQAIRIFSIKEVQSAKSQLISNKE
;
A
#
# COMPACT_ATOMS: atom_id res chain seq x y z
N MET A 1 -40.75 14.06 -42.63
CA MET A 1 -39.98 13.41 -41.54
C MET A 1 -40.66 13.76 -40.23
N LYS A 2 -41.11 12.76 -39.46
CA LYS A 2 -41.95 12.94 -38.26
C LYS A 2 -41.13 13.54 -37.11
N TYR A 3 -41.67 14.58 -36.49
CA TYR A 3 -41.11 15.26 -35.31
C TYR A 3 -40.92 14.25 -34.16
N LEU A 4 -39.67 13.94 -33.82
CA LEU A 4 -39.37 13.21 -32.59
C LEU A 4 -39.66 14.13 -31.39
N ASN A 5 -40.50 13.64 -30.50
CA ASN A 5 -41.02 14.38 -29.36
C ASN A 5 -39.89 14.71 -28.37
N PRO A 6 -39.64 15.99 -28.03
CA PRO A 6 -38.47 16.42 -27.24
C PRO A 6 -38.40 15.79 -25.83
N LEU A 7 -39.54 15.39 -25.26
CA LEU A 7 -39.62 14.65 -24.00
C LEU A 7 -38.94 13.27 -24.05
N ILE A 8 -39.05 12.57 -25.19
CA ILE A 8 -38.44 11.25 -25.39
C ILE A 8 -36.92 11.40 -25.51
N MET A 9 -36.46 12.48 -26.15
CA MET A 9 -35.04 12.77 -26.31
C MET A 9 -34.38 13.15 -24.96
N GLY A 10 -35.09 13.89 -24.11
CA GLY A 10 -34.65 14.21 -22.75
C GLY A 10 -34.55 12.97 -21.85
N ALA A 11 -35.52 12.06 -21.90
CA ALA A 11 -35.50 10.82 -21.13
C ALA A 11 -34.33 9.89 -21.54
N PHE A 12 -33.96 9.87 -22.81
CA PHE A 12 -32.82 9.10 -23.31
C PHE A 12 -31.48 9.69 -22.82
N ALA A 13 -31.34 11.02 -22.84
CA ALA A 13 -30.13 11.71 -22.38
C ALA A 13 -29.84 11.49 -20.89
N VAL A 14 -30.88 11.52 -20.04
CA VAL A 14 -30.75 11.29 -18.58
C VAL A 14 -30.31 9.86 -18.27
N ASN A 15 -30.82 8.86 -19.00
CA ASN A 15 -30.41 7.47 -18.80
C ASN A 15 -28.96 7.22 -19.23
N VAL A 16 -28.52 7.78 -20.36
CA VAL A 16 -27.12 7.59 -20.80
C VAL A 16 -26.13 8.28 -19.84
N ALA A 17 -26.50 9.45 -19.31
CA ALA A 17 -25.68 10.15 -18.33
C ALA A 17 -25.51 9.36 -17.01
N SER A 18 -26.56 8.71 -16.52
CA SER A 18 -26.47 7.90 -15.29
C SER A 18 -25.61 6.65 -15.48
N PHE A 19 -25.64 5.99 -16.64
CA PHE A 19 -24.72 4.88 -16.94
C PHE A 19 -23.24 5.31 -17.01
N ALA A 20 -22.95 6.49 -17.58
CA ALA A 20 -21.59 7.00 -17.68
C ALA A 20 -20.98 7.35 -16.30
N VAL A 21 -21.78 7.95 -15.41
CA VAL A 21 -21.32 8.33 -14.05
C VAL A 21 -21.10 7.10 -13.17
N VAL A 22 -22.01 6.11 -13.21
CA VAL A 22 -21.87 4.88 -12.43
C VAL A 22 -20.71 4.01 -12.93
N GLY A 23 -20.53 3.92 -14.26
CA GLY A 23 -19.40 3.21 -14.87
C GLY A 23 -18.05 3.82 -14.50
N GLY A 24 -17.92 5.15 -14.60
CA GLY A 24 -16.68 5.86 -14.25
C GLY A 24 -16.29 5.69 -12.78
N LEU A 25 -17.27 5.71 -11.86
CA LEU A 25 -17.02 5.55 -10.43
C LEU A 25 -16.50 4.15 -10.08
N GLN A 26 -17.06 3.11 -10.71
CA GLN A 26 -16.64 1.72 -10.49
C GLN A 26 -15.23 1.46 -11.04
N ILE A 27 -14.91 2.00 -12.22
CA ILE A 27 -13.58 1.88 -12.83
C ILE A 27 -12.53 2.57 -11.96
N SER A 28 -12.80 3.80 -11.50
CA SER A 28 -11.87 4.53 -10.62
C SER A 28 -11.57 3.76 -9.34
N ARG A 29 -12.59 3.19 -8.68
CA ARG A 29 -12.42 2.40 -7.46
C ARG A 29 -11.62 1.12 -7.71
N ASN A 30 -11.89 0.43 -8.82
CA ASN A 30 -11.16 -0.77 -9.18
C ASN A 30 -9.68 -0.46 -9.50
N VAL A 31 -9.39 0.60 -10.26
CA VAL A 31 -8.02 1.01 -10.58
C VAL A 31 -7.26 1.42 -9.31
N THR A 32 -7.85 2.25 -8.44
CA THR A 32 -7.22 2.61 -7.15
C THR A 32 -6.96 1.38 -6.28
N SER A 33 -7.91 0.44 -6.23
CA SER A 33 -7.75 -0.82 -5.51
C SER A 33 -6.58 -1.63 -6.06
N THR A 34 -6.54 -1.87 -7.37
CA THR A 34 -5.45 -2.62 -8.02
C THR A 34 -4.10 -1.96 -7.82
N THR A 35 -3.98 -0.64 -7.97
CA THR A 35 -2.73 0.10 -7.71
C THR A 35 -2.30 -0.03 -6.26
N SER A 36 -3.24 0.05 -5.30
CA SER A 36 -2.93 -0.09 -3.87
C SER A 36 -2.43 -1.49 -3.51
N ILE A 37 -2.99 -2.53 -4.14
CA ILE A 37 -2.60 -3.93 -3.96
C ILE A 37 -1.21 -4.14 -4.54
N THR A 38 -0.95 -3.67 -5.76
CA THR A 38 0.36 -3.76 -6.42
C THR A 38 1.43 -3.02 -5.63
N ALA A 39 1.13 -1.83 -5.10
CA ALA A 39 2.06 -1.07 -4.26
C ALA A 39 2.37 -1.81 -2.95
N ARG A 40 1.36 -2.41 -2.30
CA ARG A 40 1.57 -3.24 -1.10
C ARG A 40 2.42 -4.48 -1.41
N GLN A 41 2.17 -5.13 -2.55
CA GLN A 41 2.91 -6.31 -2.97
C GLN A 41 4.38 -5.98 -3.30
N SER A 42 4.62 -4.87 -3.98
CA SER A 42 5.98 -4.37 -4.23
C SER A 42 6.71 -4.06 -2.92
N ALA A 43 6.03 -3.40 -1.99
CA ALA A 43 6.59 -3.06 -0.68
C ALA A 43 6.93 -4.31 0.15
N VAL A 44 6.06 -5.33 0.23
CA VAL A 44 6.37 -6.55 0.99
C VAL A 44 7.55 -7.32 0.38
N LEU A 45 7.68 -7.33 -0.95
CA LEU A 45 8.83 -7.92 -1.63
C LEU A 45 10.12 -7.14 -1.31
N ASN A 46 10.05 -5.81 -1.26
CA ASN A 46 11.20 -4.99 -0.90
C ASN A 46 11.64 -5.26 0.55
N ILE A 47 10.68 -5.31 1.48
CA ILE A 47 10.95 -5.71 2.88
C ILE A 47 11.55 -7.11 2.95
N ALA A 48 11.04 -8.09 2.19
CA ALA A 48 11.61 -9.43 2.16
C ALA A 48 13.07 -9.44 1.65
N LYS A 49 13.42 -8.58 0.67
CA LYS A 49 14.81 -8.38 0.24
C LYS A 49 15.68 -7.77 1.35
N HIS A 50 15.15 -6.81 2.10
CA HIS A 50 15.85 -6.24 3.26
C HIS A 50 16.09 -7.28 4.35
N VAL A 51 15.11 -8.15 4.62
CA VAL A 51 15.25 -9.27 5.57
C VAL A 51 16.27 -10.29 5.06
N LEU A 52 16.30 -10.60 3.76
CA LEU A 52 17.28 -11.52 3.18
C LEU A 52 18.72 -10.98 3.24
N SER A 53 18.88 -9.66 3.23
CA SER A 53 20.17 -8.97 3.29
C SER A 53 20.56 -8.52 4.70
N ASP A 54 19.77 -8.89 5.72
CA ASP A 54 19.94 -8.49 7.11
C ASP A 54 20.11 -6.96 7.31
N SER A 55 19.38 -6.19 6.49
CA SER A 55 19.45 -4.72 6.48
C SER A 55 18.29 -4.04 7.20
N CYS A 56 17.38 -4.83 7.79
CA CYS A 56 16.27 -4.30 8.58
C CYS A 56 16.76 -3.78 9.93
N TRP A 57 16.32 -2.58 10.28
CA TRP A 57 16.66 -1.98 11.57
C TRP A 57 15.82 -2.54 12.70
N GLU A 58 16.43 -2.85 13.83
CA GLU A 58 15.68 -3.23 15.01
C GLU A 58 15.13 -1.99 15.72
N TYR A 59 13.82 -1.98 15.95
CA TYR A 59 13.13 -0.95 16.70
C TYR A 59 12.43 -1.55 17.91
N GLN A 60 12.87 -1.13 19.09
CA GLN A 60 12.26 -1.55 20.35
C GLN A 60 11.03 -0.68 20.61
N ALA A 61 9.90 -1.07 20.04
CA ALA A 61 8.60 -0.52 20.39
C ALA A 61 7.99 -1.36 21.51
N ASP A 62 7.59 -0.70 22.61
CA ASP A 62 6.84 -1.37 23.68
C ASP A 62 5.39 -1.72 23.27
N ASN A 63 4.92 -1.13 22.17
CA ASN A 63 3.55 -1.28 21.67
C ASN A 63 3.53 -1.56 20.16
N ARG A 64 2.41 -2.12 19.68
CA ARG A 64 2.13 -2.28 18.25
C ARG A 64 2.00 -0.91 17.59
N LEU A 65 2.89 -0.65 16.64
CA LEU A 65 2.86 0.56 15.82
C LEU A 65 1.69 0.53 14.85
N LYS A 66 1.24 1.72 14.47
CA LYS A 66 0.22 1.98 13.45
C LYS A 66 0.84 2.77 12.29
N ILE A 67 0.14 2.78 11.16
CA ILE A 67 0.53 3.59 10.00
C ILE A 67 0.44 5.06 10.40
N GLY A 68 1.49 5.82 10.08
CA GLY A 68 1.65 7.23 10.45
C GLY A 68 2.34 7.45 11.80
N ASP A 69 2.57 6.39 12.59
CA ASP A 69 3.29 6.55 13.86
C ASP A 69 4.75 6.96 13.59
N PRO A 70 5.29 7.92 14.37
CA PRO A 70 6.68 8.33 14.26
C PRO A 70 7.60 7.23 14.79
N ILE A 71 8.70 7.01 14.09
CA ILE A 71 9.73 6.05 14.48
C ILE A 71 10.89 6.80 15.12
N ILE A 72 10.97 6.73 16.45
CA ILE A 72 11.97 7.46 17.24
C ILE A 72 13.25 6.65 17.32
N THR A 73 14.20 6.95 16.44
CA THR A 73 15.50 6.29 16.45
C THR A 73 16.36 6.81 17.60
N LYS A 74 16.77 5.92 18.51
CA LYS A 74 17.65 6.26 19.66
C LYS A 74 19.14 6.37 19.28
N SER A 75 19.50 6.15 18.01
CA SER A 75 20.89 5.96 17.56
C SER A 75 21.24 6.93 16.43
N SER A 76 22.31 7.72 16.66
CA SER A 76 22.76 8.85 15.82
C SER A 76 23.61 8.46 14.60
N GLY A 77 23.72 7.17 14.25
CA GLY A 77 24.68 6.73 13.24
C GLY A 77 24.13 6.58 11.82
N LYS A 78 22.95 5.98 11.67
CA LYS A 78 22.27 5.76 10.39
C LYS A 78 20.77 5.78 10.65
N LEU A 79 20.02 6.55 9.87
CA LEU A 79 18.56 6.51 9.99
C LEU A 79 18.02 5.35 9.14
N PRO A 80 17.04 4.56 9.62
CA PRO A 80 16.49 3.48 8.85
C PRO A 80 15.78 4.02 7.62
N THR A 81 16.31 3.65 6.45
CA THR A 81 15.68 3.91 5.17
C THR A 81 15.10 2.59 4.67
N GLY A 82 13.77 2.42 4.76
CA GLY A 82 13.08 1.27 4.18
C GLY A 82 12.53 0.29 5.20
N CYS A 83 13.35 -0.53 5.86
CA CYS A 83 12.87 -1.63 6.71
C CYS A 83 13.17 -1.43 8.20
N VAL A 84 12.14 -1.59 9.02
CA VAL A 84 12.24 -1.68 10.48
C VAL A 84 11.54 -2.95 10.97
N TYR A 85 12.18 -3.67 11.88
CA TYR A 85 11.65 -4.85 12.55
C TYR A 85 11.45 -4.55 14.03
N SER A 86 10.26 -4.86 14.56
CA SER A 86 9.98 -4.81 16.00
C SER A 86 9.98 -6.23 16.58
N PRO A 87 11.00 -6.60 17.39
CA PRO A 87 11.10 -7.93 17.97
C PRO A 87 9.95 -8.25 18.93
N GLN A 88 9.47 -7.24 19.67
CA GLN A 88 8.43 -7.42 20.68
C GLN A 88 7.07 -7.73 20.04
N THR A 89 6.73 -7.02 18.95
CA THR A 89 5.43 -7.18 18.29
C THR A 89 5.48 -8.14 17.11
N LYS A 90 6.68 -8.57 16.70
CA LYS A 90 6.97 -9.41 15.53
C LYS A 90 6.41 -8.81 14.23
N GLN A 91 6.52 -7.49 14.10
CA GLN A 91 6.05 -6.73 12.94
C GLN A 91 7.23 -6.23 12.10
N PHE A 92 7.07 -6.29 10.78
CA PHE A 92 7.95 -5.63 9.83
C PHE A 92 7.28 -4.36 9.32
N ILE A 93 8.02 -3.27 9.27
CA ILE A 93 7.50 -1.94 9.10
C ILE A 93 8.29 -1.28 7.98
N GLU A 94 7.58 -0.88 6.94
CA GLU A 94 8.12 -0.01 5.91
C GLU A 94 8.11 1.42 6.45
N VAL A 95 9.27 2.05 6.51
CA VAL A 95 9.44 3.40 7.02
C VAL A 95 9.91 4.32 5.92
N GLY A 96 9.48 5.58 5.99
CA GLY A 96 9.99 6.62 5.13
C GLY A 96 9.70 8.00 5.69
N TYR A 97 10.32 8.99 5.06
CA TYR A 97 10.21 10.38 5.50
C TYR A 97 8.96 11.02 4.94
N LEU A 98 8.07 11.42 5.83
CA LEU A 98 6.87 12.18 5.53
C LEU A 98 6.96 13.48 6.34
N SER A 99 6.91 14.62 5.64
CA SER A 99 6.97 15.95 6.26
C SER A 99 8.20 16.18 7.16
N GLY A 100 9.34 15.56 6.85
CA GLY A 100 10.58 15.68 7.61
C GLY A 100 10.70 14.70 8.79
N GLU A 101 9.67 13.91 9.08
CA GLU A 101 9.67 12.90 10.14
C GLU A 101 9.71 11.49 9.55
N LEU A 102 10.45 10.58 10.22
CA LEU A 102 10.43 9.17 9.86
C LEU A 102 9.17 8.53 10.41
N GLN A 103 8.29 8.06 9.53
CA GLN A 103 6.99 7.49 9.90
C GLN A 103 6.82 6.09 9.32
N ALA A 104 5.99 5.29 9.99
CA ALA A 104 5.55 4.00 9.50
C ALA A 104 4.60 4.17 8.31
N ILE A 105 5.02 3.81 7.11
CA ILE A 105 4.21 3.89 5.88
C ILE A 105 3.33 2.64 5.75
N ARG A 106 3.89 1.45 5.98
CA ARG A 106 3.16 0.18 5.92
C ARG A 106 3.65 -0.78 6.99
N ILE A 107 2.76 -1.68 7.39
CA ILE A 107 3.04 -2.70 8.39
C ILE A 107 2.68 -4.06 7.81
N PHE A 108 3.60 -5.00 8.01
CA PHE A 108 3.53 -6.38 7.54
C PHE A 108 3.73 -7.34 8.72
N SER A 109 2.97 -8.43 8.67
CA SER A 109 3.16 -9.56 9.57
C SER A 109 4.32 -10.44 9.12
N ILE A 110 4.87 -11.23 10.05
CA ILE A 110 5.90 -12.22 9.73
C ILE A 110 5.46 -13.19 8.62
N LYS A 111 4.19 -13.57 8.58
CA LYS A 111 3.64 -14.50 7.58
C LYS A 111 3.68 -13.90 6.17
N GLU A 112 3.33 -12.63 6.02
CA GLU A 112 3.37 -11.93 4.73
C GLU A 112 4.81 -11.83 4.20
N VAL A 113 5.76 -11.48 5.08
CA VAL A 113 7.17 -11.36 4.70
C VAL A 113 7.79 -12.73 4.38
N GLN A 114 7.45 -13.78 5.14
CA GLN A 114 7.88 -15.15 4.85
C GLN A 114 7.34 -15.65 3.52
N SER A 115 6.06 -15.40 3.21
CA SER A 115 5.47 -15.75 1.93
C SER A 115 6.18 -15.06 0.77
N ALA A 116 6.45 -13.76 0.90
CA ALA A 116 7.21 -12.98 -0.09
C ALA A 116 8.66 -13.46 -0.23
N LYS A 117 9.33 -13.83 0.87
CA LYS A 117 10.68 -14.41 0.86
C LYS A 117 10.72 -15.74 0.09
N SER A 118 9.75 -16.64 0.31
CA SER A 118 9.66 -17.90 -0.42
C SER A 118 9.46 -17.68 -1.92
N GLN A 119 8.63 -16.71 -2.31
CA GLN A 119 8.46 -16.32 -3.72
C GLN A 119 9.75 -15.79 -4.35
N LEU A 120 10.53 -14.97 -3.62
CA LEU A 120 11.80 -14.44 -4.12
C LEU A 120 12.87 -15.51 -4.31
N ILE A 121 12.89 -16.54 -3.47
CA ILE A 121 13.81 -17.67 -3.59
C ILE A 121 13.42 -18.54 -4.79
N SER A 122 12.13 -18.87 -4.92
CA SER A 122 11.61 -19.68 -6.05
C SER A 122 11.80 -19.03 -7.42
N ASN A 123 11.84 -17.71 -7.52
CA ASN A 123 12.07 -16.99 -8.79
C ASN A 123 13.56 -16.86 -9.17
N LYS A 124 14.48 -17.25 -8.29
CA LYS A 124 15.93 -17.24 -8.55
C LYS A 124 16.46 -18.59 -9.03
N GLU A 125 15.68 -19.66 -8.88
CA GLU A 125 15.94 -20.99 -9.43
C GLU A 125 15.44 -21.09 -10.88
#